data_AF-A0A7W4EU55-F1
#
_entry.id   AF-A0A7W4EU55-F1
#
_cell.length_a   1.000
_cell.length_b   1.000
_cell.length_c   1.000
_cell.angle_alpha   90.00
_cell.angle_beta   90.00
_cell.angle_gamma   90.00
#
_symmetry.space_group_name_H-M   'P 1'
#
loop_
_entity.id
_entity.type
_entity.pdbx_description
1 polymer ?
#
loop_
_entity_poly.entity_id
_entity_poly.type
_entity_poly.pdbx_seq_one_letter_code
_entity_poly.pdbx_strand_id
1 'polypeptide(L)'
;NKNSNRSSNTMSFDRVSKKKATNCTPESARVDIPVTRSKDSSGKEAVSAQDGYDATSNDDTHRCTDSKPSVSVAVSSSGQSATVYYRQGSHPLQQLEVKVGDQLVGTRQVNSDGDTNVSIPSSAGKNFTVTATLTDSVYYSDKNTAHGQRTS
;
A
#
# COMPACT_ATOMS: atom_id res chain seq x y z
N ASN A 1 -36.58 -7.21 -1.32
CA ASN A 1 -35.89 -8.08 -2.30
C ASN A 1 -34.64 -7.36 -2.84
N LYS A 2 -33.45 -7.58 -2.26
CA LYS A 2 -32.17 -7.12 -2.84
C LYS A 2 -31.05 -8.13 -2.53
N ASN A 3 -31.05 -9.17 -3.35
CA ASN A 3 -29.90 -9.87 -3.94
C ASN A 3 -28.59 -9.87 -3.12
N SER A 4 -28.48 -10.76 -2.15
CA SER A 4 -27.26 -11.02 -1.37
C SER A 4 -26.86 -12.49 -1.53
N ASN A 5 -26.57 -12.91 -2.75
CA ASN A 5 -25.81 -14.15 -2.96
C ASN A 5 -25.09 -14.12 -4.31
N ARG A 6 -24.02 -13.34 -4.39
CA ARG A 6 -23.02 -13.52 -5.44
C ARG A 6 -22.01 -14.52 -4.88
N SER A 7 -22.29 -15.81 -4.96
CA SER A 7 -21.26 -16.83 -4.76
C SER A 7 -20.37 -16.85 -6.01
N SER A 8 -19.59 -15.79 -6.22
CA SER A 8 -18.54 -15.81 -7.22
C SER A 8 -17.44 -16.73 -6.71
N ASN A 9 -17.06 -17.73 -7.51
CA ASN A 9 -15.88 -18.56 -7.28
C ASN A 9 -14.62 -17.70 -7.45
N THR A 10 -14.41 -16.70 -6.61
CA THR A 10 -13.19 -15.90 -6.56
C THR A 10 -12.29 -16.40 -5.43
N MET A 11 -10.99 -16.23 -5.61
CA MET A 11 -10.01 -16.47 -4.57
C MET A 11 -9.08 -15.26 -4.50
N SER A 12 -8.62 -14.93 -3.30
CA SER A 12 -7.70 -13.82 -3.08
C SER A 12 -6.27 -14.28 -3.34
N PHE A 13 -5.57 -13.55 -4.20
CA PHE A 13 -4.18 -13.77 -4.56
C PHE A 13 -3.34 -12.57 -4.20
N ASP A 14 -2.06 -12.82 -3.95
CA ASP A 14 -1.05 -11.78 -3.89
C ASP A 14 -0.63 -11.40 -5.31
N ARG A 15 -0.72 -10.12 -5.67
CA ARG A 15 -0.37 -9.64 -7.02
C ARG A 15 1.13 -9.62 -7.29
N VAL A 16 1.97 -9.78 -6.27
CA VAL A 16 3.43 -9.80 -6.41
C VAL A 16 3.93 -11.21 -6.75
N SER A 17 3.63 -12.19 -5.89
CA SER A 17 3.99 -13.61 -6.08
C SER A 17 3.07 -14.35 -7.06
N LYS A 18 1.87 -13.81 -7.32
CA LYS A 18 0.77 -14.47 -8.03
C LYS A 18 0.25 -15.75 -7.35
N LYS A 19 0.54 -15.96 -6.06
CA LYS A 19 0.07 -17.12 -5.29
C LYS A 19 -1.09 -16.73 -4.37
N LYS A 20 -1.74 -17.70 -3.73
CA LYS A 20 -2.87 -17.41 -2.81
C LYS A 20 -2.42 -16.48 -1.70
N ALA A 21 -3.14 -15.38 -1.51
CA ALA A 21 -2.83 -14.43 -0.46
C ALA A 21 -2.97 -15.11 0.92
N THR A 22 -2.01 -14.87 1.80
CA THR A 22 -2.01 -15.39 3.19
C THR A 22 -2.55 -14.33 4.14
N ASN A 23 -2.55 -14.56 5.45
CA ASN A 23 -2.81 -13.52 6.44
C ASN A 23 -1.71 -12.44 6.50
N CYS A 24 -0.52 -12.71 5.95
CA CYS A 24 0.61 -11.78 5.96
C CYS A 24 0.64 -10.85 4.74
N THR A 25 -0.05 -11.21 3.65
CA THR A 25 -0.19 -10.37 2.45
C THR A 25 -0.92 -9.05 2.80
N PRO A 26 -0.35 -7.87 2.53
CA PRO A 26 -1.03 -6.62 2.80
C PRO A 26 -2.23 -6.46 1.87
N GLU A 27 -3.29 -5.80 2.36
CA GLU A 27 -4.55 -5.63 1.60
C GLU A 27 -4.32 -4.95 0.25
N SER A 28 -3.43 -3.97 0.21
CA SER A 28 -2.98 -3.32 -1.01
C SER A 28 -2.45 -4.33 -2.03
N ALA A 29 -1.73 -5.38 -1.62
CA ALA A 29 -1.21 -6.40 -2.53
C ALA A 29 -2.23 -7.48 -2.94
N ARG A 30 -3.41 -7.52 -2.32
CA ARG A 30 -4.42 -8.53 -2.64
C ARG A 30 -5.17 -8.20 -3.92
N VAL A 31 -5.59 -9.25 -4.62
CA VAL A 31 -6.50 -9.17 -5.75
C VAL A 31 -7.39 -10.41 -5.80
N ASP A 32 -8.69 -10.20 -5.98
CA ASP A 32 -9.65 -11.30 -6.13
C ASP A 32 -9.75 -11.70 -7.59
N ILE A 33 -9.34 -12.92 -7.89
CA ILE A 33 -9.36 -13.47 -9.25
C ILE A 33 -10.40 -14.60 -9.31
N PRO A 34 -11.25 -14.64 -10.36
CA PRO A 34 -12.11 -15.78 -10.62
C PRO A 34 -11.30 -17.08 -10.79
N VAL A 35 -11.76 -18.15 -10.16
CA VAL A 35 -11.17 -19.48 -10.26
C VAL A 35 -12.16 -20.47 -10.86
N THR A 36 -11.62 -21.41 -11.64
CA THR A 36 -12.36 -22.59 -12.11
C THR A 36 -12.09 -23.73 -11.14
N ARG A 37 -13.16 -24.40 -10.72
CA ARG A 37 -13.08 -25.60 -9.87
C ARG A 37 -13.63 -26.78 -10.66
N SER A 38 -12.89 -27.88 -10.69
CA SER A 38 -13.33 -29.14 -11.27
C SER A 38 -13.04 -30.27 -10.30
N LYS A 39 -13.85 -31.32 -10.35
CA LYS A 39 -13.68 -32.52 -9.54
C LYS A 39 -13.59 -33.70 -10.49
N ASP A 40 -12.55 -34.50 -10.36
CA ASP A 40 -12.42 -35.70 -11.18
C ASP A 40 -13.30 -36.84 -10.65
N SER A 41 -13.38 -37.94 -11.40
CA SER A 41 -14.16 -39.12 -11.04
C SER A 41 -13.66 -39.85 -9.79
N SER A 42 -12.42 -39.56 -9.33
CA SER A 42 -11.87 -40.06 -8.06
C SER A 42 -12.24 -39.17 -6.86
N GLY A 43 -12.89 -38.03 -7.12
CA GLY A 43 -13.29 -37.07 -6.11
C GLY A 43 -12.19 -36.06 -5.75
N LYS A 44 -11.07 -36.03 -6.47
CA LYS A 44 -10.02 -35.02 -6.28
C LYS A 44 -10.47 -33.70 -6.90
N GLU A 45 -10.37 -32.63 -6.13
CA GLU A 45 -10.67 -31.27 -6.61
C GLU A 45 -9.42 -30.62 -7.20
N ALA A 46 -9.59 -29.95 -8.33
CA ALA A 46 -8.61 -29.09 -8.96
C ALA A 46 -9.16 -27.66 -9.02
N VAL A 47 -8.28 -26.70 -8.75
CA VAL A 47 -8.58 -25.26 -8.81
C VAL A 47 -7.54 -24.60 -9.70
N SER A 48 -8.00 -23.83 -10.69
CA SER A 48 -7.13 -23.06 -11.58
C SER A 48 -7.56 -21.60 -11.64
N ALA A 49 -6.60 -20.70 -11.75
CA ALA A 49 -6.82 -19.27 -11.96
C ALA A 49 -6.24 -18.84 -13.31
N GLN A 50 -6.70 -17.69 -13.82
CA GLN A 50 -6.20 -17.09 -15.05
C GLN A 50 -4.93 -16.26 -14.80
N ASP A 51 -4.36 -15.67 -15.84
CA ASP A 51 -3.28 -14.66 -15.78
C ASP A 51 -2.00 -15.08 -15.03
N GLY A 52 -1.75 -16.39 -14.96
CA GLY A 52 -0.58 -16.98 -14.30
C GLY A 52 -0.66 -17.01 -12.78
N TYR A 53 -1.86 -16.86 -12.19
CA TYR A 53 -2.06 -17.04 -10.76
C TYR A 53 -2.09 -18.52 -10.38
N ASP A 54 -1.41 -18.85 -9.27
CA ASP A 54 -1.31 -20.20 -8.74
C ASP A 54 -2.24 -20.39 -7.55
N ALA A 55 -3.35 -21.09 -7.76
CA ALA A 55 -4.34 -21.44 -6.73
C ALA A 55 -3.90 -22.60 -5.82
N THR A 56 -2.75 -23.22 -6.09
CA THR A 56 -2.27 -24.39 -5.35
C THR A 56 -1.27 -23.99 -4.27
N SER A 57 -0.47 -22.95 -4.51
CA SER A 57 0.56 -22.47 -3.57
C SER A 57 0.10 -21.23 -2.78
N ASN A 58 0.63 -21.08 -1.57
CA ASN A 58 0.45 -19.87 -0.76
C ASN A 58 1.54 -18.84 -1.11
N ASP A 59 1.21 -17.56 -0.95
CA ASP A 59 2.14 -16.44 -1.02
C ASP A 59 3.32 -16.67 -0.08
N ASP A 60 4.52 -16.49 -0.62
CA ASP A 60 5.82 -16.62 0.02
C ASP A 60 6.69 -15.36 -0.11
N THR A 61 6.17 -14.31 -0.74
CA THR A 61 6.79 -12.97 -0.78
C THR A 61 6.61 -12.24 0.54
N HIS A 62 5.40 -12.31 1.13
CA HIS A 62 5.05 -11.60 2.35
C HIS A 62 5.18 -12.47 3.58
N ARG A 63 5.94 -12.00 4.57
CA ARG A 63 6.07 -12.68 5.86
C ARG A 63 5.57 -11.77 6.96
N CYS A 64 4.85 -12.33 7.93
CA CYS A 64 4.36 -11.56 9.07
C CYS A 64 5.49 -10.97 9.94
N THR A 65 6.73 -11.44 9.76
CA THR A 65 7.95 -10.92 10.40
C THR A 65 8.63 -9.82 9.59
N ASP A 66 8.12 -9.47 8.40
CA ASP A 66 8.70 -8.41 7.59
C ASP A 66 8.57 -7.07 8.32
N SER A 67 9.69 -6.36 8.37
CA SER A 67 9.70 -4.97 8.84
C SER A 67 9.01 -4.12 7.78
N LYS A 68 7.98 -3.37 8.17
CA LYS A 68 7.29 -2.44 7.28
C LYS A 68 8.13 -1.19 7.04
N PRO A 69 7.96 -0.51 5.89
CA PRO A 69 8.53 0.82 5.73
C PRO A 69 7.95 1.77 6.79
N SER A 70 8.64 2.87 7.08
CA SER A 70 8.13 3.88 8.02
C SER A 70 8.31 5.29 7.47
N VAL A 71 7.37 6.17 7.78
CA VAL A 71 7.40 7.58 7.35
C VAL A 71 7.07 8.50 8.52
N SER A 72 7.72 9.66 8.58
CA SER A 72 7.40 10.71 9.54
C SER A 72 7.47 12.09 8.89
N VAL A 73 6.64 13.02 9.37
CA VAL A 73 6.57 14.38 8.85
C VAL A 73 6.86 15.38 9.95
N ALA A 74 7.78 16.31 9.68
CA ALA A 74 8.10 17.43 10.54
C ALA A 74 7.80 18.75 9.80
N VAL A 75 6.79 19.49 10.24
CA VAL A 75 6.47 20.82 9.69
C VAL A 75 7.44 21.86 10.28
N SER A 76 7.93 22.78 9.45
CA SER A 76 8.79 23.86 9.90
C SER A 76 8.07 24.77 10.90
N SER A 77 8.83 25.43 11.77
CA SER A 77 8.28 26.41 12.73
C SER A 77 7.50 27.54 12.05
N SER A 78 7.89 27.89 10.82
CA SER A 78 7.23 28.92 10.02
C SER A 78 5.94 28.43 9.33
N GLY A 79 5.74 27.11 9.25
CA GLY A 79 4.63 26.48 8.54
C GLY A 79 4.70 26.62 7.01
N GLN A 80 5.86 27.01 6.46
CA GLN A 80 6.04 27.19 5.02
C GLN A 80 6.63 25.96 4.32
N SER A 81 7.22 25.04 5.06
CA SER A 81 7.75 23.77 4.54
C SER A 81 7.54 22.63 5.53
N ALA A 82 7.72 21.40 5.05
CA ALA A 82 7.82 20.22 5.88
C ALA A 82 8.95 19.32 5.38
N THR A 83 9.65 18.67 6.30
CA THR A 83 10.58 17.59 5.98
C THR A 83 9.89 16.26 6.22
N VAL A 84 9.93 15.39 5.21
CA VAL A 84 9.40 14.03 5.28
C VAL A 84 10.57 13.07 5.34
N TYR A 85 10.68 12.32 6.44
CA TYR A 85 11.69 11.27 6.61
C TYR A 85 11.07 9.92 6.32
N TYR A 86 11.79 9.06 5.59
CA TYR A 86 11.32 7.73 5.23
C TYR A 86 12.42 6.70 5.43
N ARG A 87 12.02 5.52 5.92
CA ARG A 87 12.89 4.37 6.18
C ARG A 87 12.36 3.13 5.49
N GLN A 88 13.27 2.41 4.89
CA GLN A 88 13.04 1.11 4.29
C GLN A 88 12.80 0.06 5.38
N GLY A 89 11.86 -0.83 5.09
CA GLY A 89 11.68 -2.06 5.86
C GLY A 89 12.49 -3.22 5.26
N SER A 90 11.87 -4.40 5.25
CA SER A 90 12.46 -5.62 4.67
C SER A 90 12.52 -5.60 3.14
N HIS A 91 11.70 -4.77 2.49
CA HIS A 91 11.60 -4.69 1.03
C HIS A 91 12.02 -3.29 0.52
N PRO A 92 12.59 -3.19 -0.70
CA PRO A 92 12.97 -1.91 -1.30
C PRO A 92 11.81 -0.93 -1.36
N LEU A 93 12.08 0.35 -1.10
CA LEU A 93 11.06 1.38 -1.28
C LEU A 93 10.66 1.50 -2.77
N GLN A 94 9.45 2.02 -3.01
CA GLN A 94 8.96 2.27 -4.36
C GLN A 94 8.46 3.71 -4.52
N GLN A 95 7.55 4.16 -3.65
CA GLN A 95 6.86 5.44 -3.85
C GLN A 95 6.61 6.18 -2.54
N LEU A 96 6.85 7.48 -2.56
CA LEU A 96 6.42 8.43 -1.55
C LEU A 96 5.40 9.39 -2.16
N GLU A 97 4.20 9.46 -1.58
CA GLU A 97 3.16 10.44 -1.90
C GLU A 97 3.04 11.44 -0.75
N VAL A 98 2.97 12.75 -1.06
CA VAL A 98 2.76 13.80 -0.07
C VAL A 98 1.56 14.66 -0.48
N LYS A 99 0.65 14.87 0.47
CA LYS A 99 -0.53 15.73 0.36
C LYS A 99 -0.50 16.83 1.42
N VAL A 100 -1.00 18.01 1.05
CA VAL A 100 -1.29 19.10 1.99
C VAL A 100 -2.78 19.40 1.94
N GLY A 101 -3.49 19.18 3.04
CA GLY A 101 -4.94 19.01 3.00
C GLY A 101 -5.31 17.89 2.02
N ASP A 102 -6.19 18.18 1.07
CA ASP A 102 -6.57 17.25 -0.01
C ASP A 102 -5.72 17.40 -1.27
N GLN A 103 -4.85 18.41 -1.34
CA GLN A 103 -4.04 18.67 -2.53
C GLN A 103 -2.81 17.77 -2.56
N LEU A 104 -2.66 16.98 -3.63
CA LEU A 104 -1.41 16.27 -3.93
C LEU A 104 -0.32 17.29 -4.26
N VAL A 105 0.73 17.34 -3.44
CA VAL A 105 1.87 18.25 -3.64
C VAL A 105 3.07 17.56 -4.26
N GLY A 106 3.14 16.22 -4.21
CA GLY A 106 4.14 15.48 -4.96
C GLY A 106 4.03 13.98 -4.81
N THR A 107 4.53 13.29 -5.84
CA THR A 107 4.78 11.86 -5.86
C THR A 107 6.23 11.65 -6.28
N ARG A 108 6.97 10.81 -5.56
CA ARG A 108 8.38 10.53 -5.82
C ARG A 108 8.64 9.05 -5.83
N GLN A 109 9.43 8.60 -6.80
CA GLN A 109 10.05 7.29 -6.73
C GLN A 109 11.19 7.36 -5.70
N VAL A 110 11.20 6.42 -4.77
CA VAL A 110 12.20 6.29 -3.71
C VAL A 110 12.65 4.84 -3.66
N ASN A 111 13.92 4.57 -3.41
CA ASN A 111 14.47 3.21 -3.47
C ASN A 111 15.27 2.81 -2.22
N SER A 112 15.47 3.74 -1.28
CA SER A 112 16.24 3.56 -0.06
C SER A 112 15.87 4.66 0.94
N ASP A 113 16.35 4.52 2.18
CA ASP A 113 16.22 5.51 3.25
C ASP A 113 16.56 6.93 2.79
N GLY A 114 15.87 7.92 3.37
CA GLY A 114 16.22 9.31 3.15
C GLY A 114 15.19 10.28 3.71
N ASP A 115 15.28 11.49 3.20
CA ASP A 115 14.33 12.54 3.49
C ASP A 115 14.08 13.41 2.26
N THR A 116 13.02 14.22 2.32
CA THR A 116 12.77 15.26 1.33
C THR A 116 12.06 16.43 1.99
N ASN A 117 12.43 17.64 1.55
CA ASN A 117 11.67 18.84 1.88
C ASN A 117 10.53 19.04 0.88
N VAL A 118 9.41 19.58 1.38
CA VAL A 118 8.21 19.90 0.61
C VAL A 118 7.74 21.30 1.00
N SER A 119 7.55 22.16 0.00
CA SER A 119 6.94 23.48 0.20
C SER A 119 5.44 23.34 0.45
N ILE A 120 4.95 24.01 1.50
CA ILE A 120 3.52 24.10 1.76
C ILE A 120 2.95 25.16 0.82
N PRO A 121 1.93 24.87 0.01
CA PRO A 121 1.32 25.86 -0.86
C PRO A 121 0.57 26.92 -0.04
N SER A 122 0.50 28.16 -0.54
CA SER A 122 -0.24 29.24 0.13
C SER A 122 -1.74 28.96 0.22
N SER A 123 -2.29 28.19 -0.74
CA SER A 123 -3.67 27.71 -0.76
C SER A 123 -4.06 26.85 0.45
N ALA A 124 -3.08 26.27 1.16
CA ALA A 124 -3.33 25.50 2.38
C ALA A 124 -3.87 26.36 3.55
N GLY A 125 -3.77 27.69 3.45
CA GLY A 125 -4.25 28.61 4.48
C GLY A 125 -3.39 28.62 5.75
N LYS A 126 -3.97 29.17 6.83
CA LYS A 126 -3.27 29.35 8.11
C LYS A 126 -3.04 28.02 8.84
N ASN A 127 -4.04 27.15 8.88
CA ASN A 127 -3.97 25.83 9.53
C ASN A 127 -4.10 24.76 8.46
N PHE A 128 -3.22 23.78 8.47
CA PHE A 128 -3.19 22.73 7.45
C PHE A 128 -2.71 21.40 8.03
N THR A 129 -2.90 20.35 7.26
CA THR A 129 -2.36 19.01 7.52
C THR A 129 -1.41 18.63 6.41
N VAL A 130 -0.32 17.96 6.75
CA VAL A 130 0.59 17.34 5.79
C VAL A 130 0.50 15.84 5.99
N THR A 131 0.17 15.11 4.94
CA THR A 131 0.05 13.65 4.96
C THR A 131 1.06 13.05 4.00
N ALA A 132 1.95 12.22 4.52
CA ALA A 132 2.87 11.42 3.71
C ALA A 132 2.42 9.95 3.74
N THR A 133 2.38 9.31 2.57
CA THR A 133 2.15 7.88 2.40
C THR A 133 3.34 7.28 1.70
N LEU A 134 4.01 6.33 2.36
CA LEU A 134 5.17 5.63 1.83
C LEU A 134 4.78 4.19 1.51
N THR A 135 5.15 3.71 0.32
CA THR A 135 4.86 2.35 -0.15
C THR A 135 6.14 1.70 -0.66
N ASP A 136 6.36 0.44 -0.29
CA ASP A 136 7.47 -0.38 -0.77
C ASP A 136 7.11 -1.19 -2.03
N SER A 137 8.07 -1.92 -2.57
CA SER A 137 7.92 -2.67 -3.82
C SER A 137 6.93 -3.83 -3.74
N VAL A 138 6.60 -4.30 -2.53
CA VAL A 138 5.64 -5.38 -2.30
C VAL A 138 4.33 -4.87 -1.69
N TYR A 139 4.14 -3.55 -1.68
CA TYR A 139 2.95 -2.86 -1.22
C TYR A 139 2.71 -2.87 0.30
N TYR A 140 3.71 -3.14 1.14
CA TYR A 140 3.60 -2.61 2.50
C TYR A 140 3.65 -1.09 2.46
N SER A 141 2.91 -0.46 3.36
CA SER A 141 2.85 0.99 3.45
C SER A 141 2.81 1.48 4.88
N ASP A 142 3.24 2.73 5.04
CA ASP A 142 3.07 3.51 6.25
C ASP A 142 2.55 4.91 5.89
N LYS A 143 1.85 5.51 6.84
CA LYS A 143 1.22 6.81 6.67
C LYS A 143 1.42 7.65 7.92
N ASN A 144 1.91 8.86 7.73
CA ASN A 144 2.03 9.85 8.79
C ASN A 144 1.33 11.14 8.42
N THR A 145 0.64 11.72 9.41
CA THR A 145 -0.02 13.02 9.28
C THR A 145 0.50 13.95 10.37
N ALA A 146 0.99 15.12 9.96
CA ALA A 146 1.40 16.19 10.85
C ALA A 146 0.48 17.41 10.66
N HIS A 147 0.23 18.13 11.75
CA HIS A 147 -0.50 19.39 11.74
C HIS A 147 0.47 20.55 11.69
N GLY A 148 0.15 21.56 10.89
CA GLY A 148 0.97 22.75 10.72
C GLY A 148 0.14 24.02 10.81
N GLN A 149 0.81 25.10 11.22
CA GLN A 149 0.25 26.44 11.21
C GLN A 149 1.26 27.40 10.60
N ARG A 150 0.83 28.23 9.65
CA ARG A 150 1.66 29.33 9.15
C ARG A 150 1.77 30.41 10.22
N THR A 151 3.00 30.79 10.53
CA THR A 151 3.27 32.03 11.25
C THR A 151 3.32 33.15 10.21
N SER A 152 2.50 34.18 10.43
CA SER A 152 2.48 35.44 9.66
C SER A 152 3.86 36.09 9.59
#